data_AF-A0A820H697-F1
#
_entry.id   AF-A0A820H697-F1
#
_cell.length_a   1.000
_cell.length_b   1.000
_cell.length_c   1.000
_cell.angle_alpha   90.00
_cell.angle_beta   90.00
_cell.angle_gamma   90.00
#
_symmetry.space_group_name_H-M   'P 1'
#
loop_
_entity.id
_entity.type
_entity.pdbx_description
1 polymer ?
#
loop_
_entity_poly.entity_id
_entity_poly.type
_entity_poly.pdbx_seq_one_letter_code
_entity_poly.pdbx_strand_id
1 'polypeptide(L)'
;MASDNNLVRHLDAYETTGNIRTICSNKTEILTINYMTVVQIYVAANTKEILFAGVSVNSSYSSILLPSIGEETLSKQIGNQIDCSLLNFINTFDGNYNEIRRNYPEDKFIHVYKFK
;
A
#
# COMPACT_ATOMS: atom_id res chain seq x y z
N MET A 1 -23.70 -0.26 -19.76
CA MET A 1 -22.53 0.66 -19.71
C MET A 1 -22.54 1.51 -18.44
N ALA A 2 -23.46 2.46 -18.28
CA ALA A 2 -23.49 3.29 -17.07
C ALA A 2 -23.80 2.50 -15.78
N SER A 3 -24.64 1.46 -15.88
CA SER A 3 -24.90 0.49 -14.81
C SER A 3 -23.68 -0.35 -14.42
N ASP A 4 -22.68 -0.43 -15.31
CA ASP A 4 -21.53 -1.35 -15.19
C ASP A 4 -20.25 -0.56 -14.85
N ASN A 5 -20.40 0.62 -14.23
CA ASN A 5 -19.33 1.56 -13.92
C ASN A 5 -18.51 2.03 -15.15
N ASN A 6 -19.10 1.98 -16.35
CA ASN A 6 -18.47 2.47 -17.58
C ASN A 6 -19.16 3.76 -18.06
N LEU A 7 -18.61 4.90 -17.63
CA LEU A 7 -19.10 6.23 -17.99
C LEU A 7 -18.54 6.66 -19.35
N VAL A 8 -19.40 6.71 -20.36
CA VAL A 8 -19.08 7.24 -21.70
C VAL A 8 -19.37 8.75 -21.72
N ARG A 9 -18.33 9.56 -21.96
CA ARG A 9 -18.45 11.03 -22.02
C ARG A 9 -18.67 11.58 -23.42
N HIS A 10 -18.23 10.85 -24.45
CA HIS A 10 -18.37 11.23 -25.86
C HIS A 10 -19.06 10.08 -26.62
N LEU A 11 -20.16 10.39 -27.31
CA LEU A 11 -21.04 9.37 -27.89
C LEU A 11 -20.39 8.61 -29.06
N ASP A 12 -19.51 9.28 -29.82
CA ASP A 12 -18.67 8.72 -30.90
C ASP A 12 -17.63 7.71 -30.41
N ALA A 13 -17.26 7.74 -29.12
CA ALA A 13 -16.41 6.72 -28.52
C ALA A 13 -17.08 5.34 -28.51
N TYR A 14 -18.42 5.27 -28.53
CA TYR A 14 -19.16 4.01 -28.56
C TYR A 14 -18.82 3.19 -29.81
N GLU A 15 -18.89 3.83 -30.98
CA GLU A 15 -18.56 3.18 -32.26
C GLU A 15 -17.05 2.89 -32.37
N THR A 16 -16.21 3.82 -31.90
CA THR A 16 -14.75 3.68 -31.96
C THR A 16 -14.28 2.46 -31.17
N THR A 17 -14.84 2.22 -29.98
CA THR A 17 -14.46 1.06 -29.15
C THR A 17 -14.76 -0.29 -29.80
N GLY A 18 -15.79 -0.39 -30.63
CA GLY A 18 -16.13 -1.60 -31.38
C GLY A 18 -15.10 -1.99 -32.43
N ASN A 19 -14.26 -1.05 -32.89
CA ASN A 19 -13.28 -1.24 -33.95
C ASN A 19 -11.82 -1.21 -33.47
N ILE A 20 -11.56 -1.19 -32.16
CA ILE A 20 -10.20 -1.16 -31.61
C ILE A 20 -9.48 -2.49 -31.87
N ARG A 21 -8.22 -2.42 -32.33
CA ARG A 21 -7.34 -3.58 -32.54
C ARG A 21 -6.18 -3.66 -31.55
N THR A 22 -5.91 -2.59 -30.82
CA THR A 22 -4.77 -2.50 -29.90
C THR A 22 -5.15 -1.63 -28.72
N ILE A 23 -4.85 -2.11 -27.51
CA ILE A 23 -5.08 -1.39 -26.26
C ILE A 23 -3.71 -1.09 -25.63
N CYS A 24 -3.40 0.19 -25.47
CA CYS A 24 -2.21 0.64 -24.76
C CYS A 24 -2.59 0.93 -23.31
N SER A 25 -2.34 -0.02 -22.41
CA SER A 25 -2.69 0.12 -20.99
C SER A 25 -1.50 0.56 -20.14
N ASN A 26 -1.78 1.43 -19.18
CA ASN A 26 -0.86 1.69 -18.07
C ASN A 26 -0.87 0.51 -17.07
N LYS A 27 0.17 0.39 -16.26
CA LYS A 27 0.28 -0.69 -15.25
C LYS A 27 -0.50 -0.36 -13.97
N THR A 28 -0.08 0.72 -13.30
CA THR A 28 -0.58 1.10 -11.97
C THR A 28 -2.01 1.61 -12.08
N GLU A 29 -2.88 1.21 -11.15
CA GLU A 29 -4.32 1.54 -11.09
C GLU A 29 -5.20 1.03 -12.25
N ILE A 30 -4.60 0.48 -13.32
CA ILE A 30 -5.31 -0.11 -14.47
C ILE A 30 -5.18 -1.63 -14.48
N LEU A 31 -3.95 -2.16 -14.55
CA LEU A 31 -3.70 -3.60 -14.54
C LEU A 31 -3.47 -4.15 -13.13
N THR A 32 -2.98 -3.30 -12.22
CA THR A 32 -2.74 -3.66 -10.81
C THR A 32 -3.63 -2.83 -9.91
N ILE A 33 -4.13 -3.44 -8.82
CA ILE A 33 -5.00 -2.82 -7.81
C ILE A 33 -4.33 -1.73 -6.95
N ASN A 34 -3.13 -1.28 -7.33
CA ASN A 34 -2.34 -0.28 -6.62
C ASN A 34 -2.23 -0.54 -5.11
N TYR A 35 -2.06 -1.82 -4.76
CA TYR A 35 -1.96 -2.30 -3.39
C TYR A 35 -0.65 -3.06 -3.23
N MET A 36 0.29 -2.51 -2.47
CA MET A 36 1.61 -3.12 -2.30
C MET A 36 1.59 -4.15 -1.18
N THR A 37 2.24 -5.29 -1.41
CA THR A 37 2.42 -6.38 -0.45
C THR A 37 3.87 -6.86 -0.44
N VAL A 38 4.33 -7.28 0.74
CA VAL A 38 5.62 -7.96 0.86
C VAL A 38 5.44 -9.43 0.50
N VAL A 39 6.06 -9.87 -0.59
CA VAL A 39 5.97 -11.25 -1.06
C VAL A 39 7.12 -12.12 -0.53
N GLN A 40 8.30 -11.51 -0.35
CA GLN A 40 9.50 -12.24 0.03
C GLN A 40 10.40 -11.37 0.91
N ILE A 41 11.10 -12.04 1.84
CA ILE A 41 12.10 -11.42 2.72
C ILE A 41 13.41 -12.18 2.65
N TYR A 42 14.52 -11.46 2.80
CA TYR A 42 15.87 -12.01 2.88
C TYR A 42 16.52 -11.49 4.15
N VAL A 43 16.56 -12.33 5.19
CA VAL A 43 17.04 -11.96 6.51
C VAL A 43 17.85 -13.10 7.13
N ALA A 44 18.82 -12.75 7.98
CA ALA A 44 19.55 -13.73 8.77
C ALA A 44 18.69 -14.26 9.93
N ALA A 45 19.02 -15.45 10.44
CA ALA A 45 18.32 -16.04 11.58
C ALA A 45 18.35 -15.12 12.81
N ASN A 46 17.28 -15.16 13.62
CA ASN A 46 17.14 -14.42 14.88
C ASN A 46 17.17 -12.88 14.77
N THR A 47 16.83 -12.31 13.61
CA THR A 47 16.79 -10.84 13.41
C THR A 47 15.38 -10.23 13.45
N LYS A 48 14.35 -11.01 13.82
CA LYS A 48 12.93 -10.62 13.79
C LYS A 48 12.65 -9.31 14.53
N GLU A 49 13.12 -9.19 15.77
CA GLU A 49 12.84 -8.03 16.63
C GLU A 49 13.48 -6.75 16.09
N ILE A 50 14.74 -6.84 15.64
CA ILE A 50 15.48 -5.72 15.06
C ILE A 50 14.81 -5.28 13.75
N LEU A 51 14.37 -6.23 12.92
CA LEU A 51 13.65 -5.95 11.68
C LEU A 51 12.33 -5.21 11.97
N PHE A 52 11.54 -5.70 12.91
CA PHE A 52 10.24 -5.10 13.23
C PHE A 52 10.40 -3.69 13.79
N ALA A 53 11.36 -3.48 14.69
CA ALA A 53 11.69 -2.15 15.20
C ALA A 53 12.18 -1.23 14.08
N GLY A 54 13.13 -1.69 13.28
CA GLY A 54 13.72 -0.93 12.19
C GLY A 54 12.69 -0.48 11.16
N VAL A 55 11.79 -1.36 10.73
CA VAL A 55 10.73 -1.02 9.79
C VAL A 55 9.71 -0.07 10.42
N SER A 56 9.24 -0.35 11.64
CA SER A 56 8.20 0.46 12.28
C SER A 56 8.62 1.92 12.52
N VAL A 57 9.89 2.13 12.88
CA VAL A 57 10.46 3.44 13.21
C VAL A 57 10.90 4.22 11.97
N ASN A 58 11.40 3.55 10.93
CA ASN A 58 11.89 4.25 9.73
C ASN A 58 10.82 4.43 8.64
N SER A 59 9.69 3.72 8.72
CA SER A 59 8.54 3.98 7.85
C SER A 59 7.84 5.27 8.26
N SER A 60 7.28 6.03 7.31
CA SER A 60 6.58 7.28 7.61
C SER A 60 5.47 7.07 8.65
N TYR A 61 5.42 7.95 9.67
CA TYR A 61 4.39 7.90 10.71
C TYR A 61 3.01 8.32 10.18
N SER A 62 2.96 8.99 9.03
CA SER A 62 1.71 9.24 8.29
C SER A 62 1.18 8.01 7.56
N SER A 63 1.98 6.95 7.43
CA SER A 63 1.56 5.69 6.81
C SER A 63 0.80 4.85 7.83
N ILE A 64 -0.49 4.63 7.56
CA ILE A 64 -1.45 4.03 8.48
C ILE A 64 -2.19 2.90 7.77
N LEU A 65 -2.38 1.79 8.50
CA LEU A 65 -3.24 0.68 8.08
C LEU A 65 -4.57 0.78 8.83
N LEU A 66 -5.64 0.94 8.08
CA LEU A 66 -6.99 0.85 8.62
C LEU A 66 -7.57 -0.54 8.34
N PRO A 67 -8.38 -1.08 9.26
CA PRO A 67 -9.13 -2.30 8.98
C PRO A 67 -10.00 -2.10 7.73
N SER A 68 -10.25 -3.19 7.00
CA SER A 68 -11.15 -3.15 5.86
C SER A 68 -12.56 -2.79 6.33
N ILE A 69 -13.26 -1.95 5.57
CA ILE A 69 -14.63 -1.54 5.87
C ILE A 69 -15.53 -2.24 4.85
N GLY A 70 -16.42 -3.12 5.31
CA GLY A 70 -17.39 -3.81 4.46
C GLY A 70 -16.90 -5.16 3.90
N GLU A 71 -17.18 -5.43 2.62
CA GLU A 71 -16.90 -6.69 1.92
C GLU A 71 -15.44 -6.84 1.45
N GLU A 72 -14.62 -5.79 1.60
CA GLU A 72 -13.21 -5.83 1.20
C GLU A 72 -12.39 -6.70 2.15
N THR A 73 -11.55 -7.58 1.60
CA THR A 73 -10.68 -8.47 2.37
C THR A 73 -9.35 -7.82 2.75
N LEU A 74 -8.96 -6.73 2.08
CA LEU A 74 -7.67 -6.06 2.27
C LEU A 74 -7.80 -4.83 3.16
N SER A 75 -6.84 -4.63 4.06
CA SER A 75 -6.75 -3.43 4.89
C SER A 75 -6.58 -2.19 4.02
N LYS A 76 -7.13 -1.05 4.43
CA LYS A 76 -6.96 0.19 3.67
C LYS A 76 -5.61 0.83 4.03
N GLN A 77 -4.79 1.07 3.00
CA GLN A 77 -3.48 1.72 3.13
C GLN A 77 -3.64 3.24 2.93
N ILE A 78 -3.23 4.04 3.92
CA ILE A 78 -3.19 5.50 3.83
C ILE A 78 -1.74 5.95 3.93
N GLY A 79 -1.28 6.78 2.99
CA GLY A 79 0.09 7.28 2.94
C GLY A 79 0.93 6.57 1.88
N ASN A 80 2.20 6.33 2.18
CA ASN A 80 3.09 5.64 1.24
C ASN A 80 2.76 4.14 1.21
N GLN A 81 2.42 3.61 0.02
CA GLN A 81 2.02 2.21 -0.14
C GLN A 81 3.12 1.21 0.20
N ILE A 82 4.39 1.56 -0.05
CA ILE A 82 5.53 0.71 0.29
C ILE A 82 5.63 0.62 1.81
N ASP A 83 5.63 1.75 2.51
CA ASP A 83 5.63 1.78 3.97
C ASP A 83 4.45 1.00 4.55
N CYS A 84 3.24 1.25 4.05
CA CYS A 84 2.04 0.50 4.47
C CYS A 84 2.19 -1.00 4.26
N SER A 85 2.77 -1.44 3.13
CA SER A 85 3.00 -2.86 2.86
C SER A 85 3.96 -3.49 3.88
N LEU A 86 5.01 -2.77 4.27
CA LEU A 86 6.00 -3.22 5.25
C LEU A 86 5.40 -3.28 6.66
N LEU A 87 4.58 -2.30 7.03
CA LEU A 87 3.84 -2.31 8.30
C LEU A 87 2.81 -3.45 8.35
N ASN A 88 2.17 -3.76 7.21
CA ASN A 88 1.18 -4.84 7.12
C ASN A 88 1.86 -6.21 7.27
N PHE A 89 3.06 -6.34 6.71
CA PHE A 89 3.92 -7.49 6.91
C PHE A 89 4.22 -7.71 8.40
N ILE A 90 4.61 -6.68 9.16
CA ILE A 90 4.83 -6.82 10.62
C ILE A 90 3.60 -7.39 11.33
N ASN A 91 2.43 -6.83 11.04
CA ASN A 91 1.16 -7.27 11.63
C ASN A 91 0.80 -8.72 11.28
N THR A 92 1.17 -9.19 10.09
CA THR A 92 0.90 -10.56 9.64
C THR A 92 1.79 -11.59 10.36
N PHE A 93 2.95 -11.18 10.89
CA PHE A 93 3.92 -12.05 11.56
C PHE A 93 3.97 -11.85 13.09
N ASP A 94 2.79 -11.64 13.71
CA ASP A 94 2.58 -11.43 15.16
C ASP A 94 3.34 -10.22 15.74
N GLY A 95 3.66 -9.23 14.92
CA GLY A 95 4.19 -7.96 15.38
C GLY A 95 3.07 -6.92 15.54
N ASN A 96 3.27 -5.94 16.41
CA ASN A 96 2.39 -4.78 16.51
C ASN A 96 3.21 -3.50 16.30
N TYR A 97 3.20 -2.98 15.06
CA TYR A 97 3.98 -1.77 14.74
C TYR A 97 3.50 -0.55 15.54
N ASN A 98 2.21 -0.49 15.89
CA ASN A 98 1.65 0.60 16.69
C ASN A 98 2.22 0.61 18.11
N GLU A 99 2.42 -0.56 18.71
CA GLU A 99 3.09 -0.67 20.02
C GLU A 99 4.54 -0.19 19.97
N ILE A 100 5.27 -0.59 18.93
CA ILE A 100 6.64 -0.14 18.73
C ILE A 100 6.68 1.38 18.58
N ARG A 101 5.81 1.96 17.76
CA ARG A 101 5.72 3.42 17.58
C ARG A 101 5.31 4.17 18.84
N ARG A 102 4.49 3.57 19.73
CA ARG A 102 4.20 4.16 21.05
C ARG A 102 5.45 4.29 21.93
N ASN A 103 6.39 3.35 21.83
CA ASN A 103 7.66 3.42 22.56
C ASN A 103 8.65 4.44 21.94
N TYR A 104 8.53 4.68 20.63
CA TYR A 104 9.34 5.61 19.85
C TYR A 104 8.46 6.68 19.16
N PRO A 105 7.87 7.63 19.89
CA PRO A 105 7.07 8.70 19.30
C PRO A 105 7.92 9.65 18.45
N GLU A 106 7.30 10.27 17.46
CA GLU A 106 7.95 11.14 16.48
C GLU A 106 8.69 12.33 17.13
N ASP A 107 8.15 12.87 18.23
CA ASP A 107 8.74 13.99 18.98
C ASP A 107 10.12 13.67 19.60
N LYS A 108 10.49 12.39 19.72
CA LYS A 108 11.84 11.99 20.15
C LYS A 108 12.89 12.18 19.06
N PHE A 109 12.48 12.37 17.80
CA PHE A 109 13.42 12.52 16.70
C PHE A 109 13.79 13.98 16.49
N ILE A 110 15.08 14.29 16.63
CA ILE A 110 15.61 15.64 16.39
C ILE A 110 15.65 15.94 14.88
N HIS A 111 15.95 14.92 14.07
CA HIS A 111 16.03 15.05 12.62
C HIS A 111 15.75 13.70 11.94
N VAL A 112 14.94 13.72 10.88
CA VAL A 112 14.63 12.54 10.06
C VAL A 112 15.04 12.82 8.62
N TYR A 113 15.98 12.02 8.10
CA TYR A 113 16.41 12.09 6.71
C TYR A 113 15.42 11.33 5.83
N LYS A 114 14.74 12.06 4.94
CA LYS A 114 13.77 11.47 4.01
C LYS A 114 14.47 10.91 2.78
N PHE A 115 13.94 9.81 2.25
CA PHE A 115 14.29 9.36 0.89
C PHE A 115 13.85 10.42 -0.13
N LYS A 116 14.72 10.66 -1.13
CA LYS A 116 14.42 11.54 -2.26
C LYS A 116 13.66 10.79 -3.34
#